data_AF-I0FEE3-F1
#
_entry.id   AF-I0FEE3-F1
#
_cell.length_a   1.000
_cell.length_b   1.000
_cell.length_c   1.000
_cell.angle_alpha   90.00
_cell.angle_beta   90.00
_cell.angle_gamma   90.00
#
_symmetry.space_group_name_H-M   'P 1'
#
loop_
_entity.id
_entity.type
_entity.pdbx_description
1 polymer ?
#
loop_
_entity_poly.entity_id
_entity_poly.type
_entity_poly.pdbx_seq_one_letter_code
_entity_poly.pdbx_strand_id
1 'polypeptide(L)'
;MIRRLCYALLLLLVLIMNCNLTSEDVSDFDGASTVINSLIEQTLDKGDRVLEKYEEGGIDSIEHELYELLDLFGVSEDGKMLISYIKEALCDSDIVDAQGNFKTYDYVEFYELLNDFGADKIIAIVNHLLATFNALREAGLAISKISDQDLKREMQIRFDLKKKAYKLDLKKVFSASVLDELYNQIISYDSSYIDDFLNMKIDASSKYSRN
;
A
#
# COMPACT_ATOMS: atom_id res chain seq x y z
N MET A 1 -52.74 -10.37 23.22
CA MET A 1 -51.81 -11.30 22.52
C MET A 1 -50.41 -10.70 22.32
N ILE A 2 -50.29 -9.39 22.07
CA ILE A 2 -49.00 -8.67 21.88
C ILE A 2 -48.05 -8.76 23.08
N ARG A 3 -48.58 -8.73 24.32
CA ARG A 3 -47.76 -8.73 25.55
C ARG A 3 -47.01 -10.05 25.82
N ARG A 4 -47.43 -11.16 25.20
CA ARG A 4 -46.70 -12.46 25.27
C ARG A 4 -45.62 -12.59 24.20
N LEU A 5 -45.76 -11.88 23.08
CA LEU A 5 -44.79 -11.87 21.99
C LEU A 5 -43.52 -11.09 22.38
N CYS A 6 -43.67 -10.00 23.14
CA CYS A 6 -42.54 -9.21 23.64
C CYS A 6 -41.67 -9.98 24.66
N TYR A 7 -42.27 -10.82 25.51
CA TYR A 7 -41.53 -11.65 26.45
C TYR A 7 -40.72 -12.75 25.74
N ALA A 8 -41.26 -13.32 24.66
CA ALA A 8 -40.53 -14.31 23.86
C ALA A 8 -39.32 -13.70 23.13
N LEU A 9 -39.46 -12.47 22.62
CA LEU A 9 -38.35 -11.73 21.99
C LEU A 9 -37.26 -11.32 22.98
N LEU A 10 -37.63 -10.89 24.19
CA LEU A 10 -36.65 -10.55 25.23
C LEU A 10 -35.89 -11.78 25.74
N LEU A 11 -36.56 -12.94 25.85
CA LEU A 11 -35.89 -14.19 26.22
C LEU A 11 -34.94 -14.70 25.12
N LEU A 12 -35.26 -14.50 23.84
CA LEU A 12 -34.35 -14.82 22.72
C LEU A 12 -33.11 -13.90 22.71
N LEU A 13 -33.24 -12.62 23.04
CA LEU A 13 -32.11 -11.69 23.16
C LEU A 13 -31.19 -12.03 24.35
N VAL A 14 -31.75 -12.47 25.47
CA VAL A 14 -30.97 -12.97 26.63
C VAL A 14 -30.26 -14.28 26.31
N LEU A 15 -30.85 -15.15 25.49
CA LEU A 15 -30.19 -16.37 25.01
C LEU A 15 -29.04 -16.08 24.04
N ILE A 16 -29.15 -15.06 23.18
CA ILE A 16 -28.07 -14.67 22.24
C ILE A 16 -26.89 -14.01 22.97
N MET A 17 -27.15 -13.22 24.02
CA MET A 17 -26.08 -12.62 24.84
C MET A 17 -25.37 -13.61 25.78
N ASN A 18 -25.99 -14.75 26.09
CA ASN A 18 -25.40 -15.79 26.95
C ASN A 18 -24.73 -16.92 26.14
N CYS A 19 -24.61 -16.79 24.82
CA CYS A 19 -23.73 -17.62 24.00
C CYS A 19 -22.28 -17.12 24.13
N ASN A 20 -21.72 -17.24 25.33
CA ASN A 20 -20.30 -17.47 25.51
C ASN A 20 -20.14 -18.96 25.86
N LEU A 21 -20.11 -19.81 24.83
CA LEU A 21 -19.75 -21.21 25.00
C LEU A 21 -18.23 -21.32 24.87
N THR A 22 -17.56 -21.12 26.00
CA THR A 22 -16.29 -21.77 26.28
C THR A 22 -16.49 -23.28 26.11
N SER A 23 -15.80 -23.86 25.14
CA SER A 23 -15.55 -25.30 25.04
C SER A 23 -14.05 -25.47 25.01
N GLU A 24 -13.46 -25.82 26.15
CA GLU A 24 -12.14 -26.45 26.22
C GLU A 24 -12.26 -27.88 25.67
N ASP A 25 -11.41 -28.25 24.70
CA ASP A 25 -10.30 -29.14 25.02
C ASP A 25 -9.25 -29.21 23.89
N VAL A 26 -8.07 -28.67 24.23
CA VAL A 26 -6.70 -29.19 24.03
C VAL A 26 -6.26 -29.66 22.63
N SER A 27 -5.48 -28.80 21.98
CA SER A 27 -4.13 -29.18 21.51
C SER A 27 -3.17 -27.98 21.61
N ASP A 28 -2.00 -28.23 22.20
CA ASP A 28 -0.91 -27.28 22.50
C ASP A 28 -0.62 -26.28 21.37
N PHE A 29 -0.85 -24.98 21.63
CA PHE A 29 -0.07 -23.89 21.03
C PHE A 29 -0.20 -22.58 21.84
N ASP A 30 0.23 -22.61 23.10
CA ASP A 30 0.08 -21.52 24.09
C ASP A 30 1.11 -20.38 23.95
N GLY A 31 1.33 -19.89 22.72
CA GLY A 31 2.28 -18.80 22.48
C GLY A 31 1.80 -17.74 21.49
N ALA A 32 0.93 -18.10 20.54
CA ALA A 32 0.52 -17.18 19.48
C ALA A 32 -0.66 -16.28 19.87
N SER A 33 -1.62 -16.78 20.64
CA SER A 33 -2.88 -16.04 20.91
C SER A 33 -2.68 -14.81 21.80
N THR A 34 -1.83 -14.91 22.84
CA THR A 34 -1.48 -13.77 23.71
C THR A 34 -0.63 -12.75 22.96
N VAL A 35 0.27 -13.20 22.09
CA VAL A 35 1.13 -12.33 21.26
C VAL A 35 0.27 -11.56 20.26
N ILE A 36 -0.68 -12.22 19.58
CA ILE A 36 -1.60 -11.59 18.64
C ILE A 36 -2.48 -10.54 19.33
N ASN A 37 -3.08 -10.85 20.49
CA ASN A 37 -3.88 -9.86 21.21
C ASN A 37 -3.02 -8.68 21.70
N SER A 38 -1.79 -8.93 22.14
CA SER A 38 -0.86 -7.84 22.52
C SER A 38 -0.42 -6.98 21.34
N LEU A 39 -0.28 -7.57 20.15
CA LEU A 39 0.05 -6.86 18.91
C LEU A 39 -1.14 -6.01 18.43
N ILE A 40 -2.36 -6.53 18.55
CA ILE A 40 -3.60 -5.82 18.21
C ILE A 40 -3.82 -4.63 19.16
N GLU A 41 -3.61 -4.82 20.46
CA GLU A 41 -3.70 -3.71 21.44
C GLU A 41 -2.62 -2.64 21.17
N GLN A 42 -1.42 -3.03 20.76
CA GLN A 42 -0.36 -2.10 20.37
C GLN A 42 -0.64 -1.37 19.05
N THR A 43 -1.31 -1.99 18.07
CA THR A 43 -1.62 -1.35 16.78
C THR A 43 -2.81 -0.40 16.89
N LEU A 44 -3.82 -0.74 17.70
CA LEU A 44 -4.96 0.15 17.97
C LEU A 44 -4.54 1.39 18.77
N ASP A 45 -3.66 1.25 19.77
CA ASP A 45 -3.09 2.38 20.52
C ASP A 45 -2.22 3.30 19.64
N LYS A 46 -1.50 2.72 18.67
CA LYS A 46 -0.70 3.49 17.71
C LYS A 46 -1.56 4.29 16.72
N GLY A 47 -2.65 3.72 16.20
CA GLY A 47 -3.56 4.43 15.29
C GLY A 47 -4.20 5.66 15.91
N ASP A 48 -4.63 5.58 17.18
CA ASP A 48 -5.21 6.70 17.92
C ASP A 48 -4.16 7.80 18.21
N ARG A 49 -2.90 7.41 18.46
CA ARG A 49 -1.76 8.32 18.63
C ARG A 49 -1.31 9.02 17.34
N VAL A 50 -1.56 8.43 16.16
CA VAL A 50 -1.29 9.09 14.87
C VAL A 50 -2.18 10.31 14.72
N LEU A 51 -3.48 10.21 15.05
CA LEU A 51 -4.44 11.32 14.97
C LEU A 51 -4.07 12.48 15.91
N GLU A 52 -3.51 12.20 17.08
CA GLU A 52 -3.09 13.23 18.05
C GLU A 52 -1.81 13.97 17.61
N LYS A 53 -0.91 13.32 16.87
CA LYS A 53 0.34 13.93 16.35
C LYS A 53 0.15 14.86 15.14
N TYR A 54 -0.99 14.78 14.45
CA TYR A 54 -1.32 15.65 13.31
C TYR A 54 -1.34 17.14 13.68
N GLU A 55 -1.49 17.47 14.97
CA GLU A 55 -1.56 18.85 15.45
C GLU A 55 -0.19 19.44 15.88
N GLU A 56 0.85 18.63 16.12
CA GLU A 56 2.15 19.11 16.65
C GLU A 56 3.41 18.71 15.86
N GLY A 57 3.36 17.73 14.94
CA GLY A 57 4.56 17.22 14.24
C GLY A 57 4.42 17.20 12.72
N GLY A 58 5.30 17.93 12.01
CA GLY A 58 5.31 18.01 10.54
C GLY A 58 5.58 16.69 9.81
N ILE A 59 5.61 16.77 8.47
CA ILE A 59 5.77 15.68 7.49
C ILE A 59 6.84 14.63 7.88
N ASP A 60 7.92 15.05 8.55
CA ASP A 60 9.00 14.16 9.02
C ASP A 60 8.56 13.12 10.06
N SER A 61 7.61 13.45 10.95
CA SER A 61 7.09 12.50 11.95
C SER A 61 6.26 11.39 11.31
N ILE A 62 5.56 11.75 10.24
CA ILE A 62 4.67 10.89 9.48
C ILE A 62 5.49 9.86 8.69
N GLU A 63 6.51 10.29 7.94
CA GLU A 63 7.36 9.35 7.21
C GLU A 63 8.08 8.37 8.14
N HIS A 64 8.50 8.80 9.31
CA HIS A 64 9.12 7.92 10.30
C HIS A 64 8.22 6.74 10.70
N GLU A 65 6.93 7.00 10.96
CA GLU A 65 5.97 5.96 11.36
C GLU A 65 5.68 4.97 10.24
N LEU A 66 5.61 5.42 8.98
CA LEU A 66 5.52 4.53 7.83
C LEU A 66 6.71 3.57 7.77
N TYR A 67 7.93 4.08 7.93
CA TYR A 67 9.13 3.25 7.85
C TYR A 67 9.23 2.28 9.03
N GLU A 68 8.83 2.68 10.24
CA GLU A 68 8.71 1.77 11.38
C GLU A 68 7.74 0.61 11.13
N LEU A 69 6.58 0.89 10.52
CA LEU A 69 5.61 -0.14 10.16
C LEU A 69 6.20 -1.12 9.13
N LEU A 70 6.89 -0.60 8.11
CA LEU A 70 7.52 -1.40 7.07
C LEU A 70 8.70 -2.23 7.62
N ASP A 71 9.45 -1.71 8.59
CA ASP A 71 10.46 -2.45 9.34
C ASP A 71 9.84 -3.58 10.15
N LEU A 72 8.73 -3.32 10.85
CA LEU A 72 7.99 -4.34 11.59
C LEU A 72 7.50 -5.47 10.66
N PHE A 73 7.09 -5.13 9.44
CA PHE A 73 6.68 -6.09 8.43
C PHE A 73 7.86 -6.80 7.73
N GLY A 74 9.11 -6.43 8.02
CA GLY A 74 10.29 -7.01 7.37
C GLY A 74 10.40 -6.65 5.88
N VAL A 75 9.86 -5.51 5.47
CA VAL A 75 9.94 -5.03 4.08
C VAL A 75 11.38 -4.60 3.78
N SER A 76 11.93 -5.12 2.69
CA SER A 76 13.29 -4.75 2.23
C SER A 76 13.42 -3.26 1.88
N GLU A 77 14.64 -2.73 1.84
CA GLU A 77 14.89 -1.32 1.44
C GLU A 77 14.34 -0.98 0.06
N ASP A 78 14.48 -1.87 -0.93
CA ASP A 78 13.87 -1.68 -2.25
C ASP A 78 12.33 -1.69 -2.17
N GLY A 79 11.77 -2.53 -1.30
CA GLY A 79 10.34 -2.55 -1.01
C GLY A 79 9.85 -1.27 -0.34
N LYS A 80 10.60 -0.69 0.59
CA LYS A 80 10.28 0.59 1.23
C LYS A 80 10.27 1.73 0.22
N MET A 81 11.26 1.76 -0.68
CA MET A 81 11.27 2.71 -1.80
C MET A 81 10.05 2.55 -2.72
N LEU A 82 9.64 1.31 -3.01
CA LEU A 82 8.43 1.03 -3.78
C LEU A 82 7.16 1.53 -3.05
N ILE A 83 7.01 1.23 -1.75
CA ILE A 83 5.85 1.67 -0.98
C ILE A 83 5.80 3.21 -0.90
N SER A 84 6.95 3.87 -0.73
CA SER A 84 7.03 5.33 -0.81
C SER A 84 6.61 5.86 -2.18
N TYR A 85 7.01 5.19 -3.26
CA TYR A 85 6.59 5.55 -4.62
C TYR A 85 5.08 5.37 -4.84
N ILE A 86 4.49 4.31 -4.28
CA ILE A 86 3.04 4.09 -4.29
C ILE A 86 2.35 5.18 -3.48
N LYS A 87 2.83 5.53 -2.28
CA LYS A 87 2.33 6.64 -1.46
C LYS A 87 2.24 7.93 -2.28
N GLU A 88 3.32 8.31 -2.97
CA GLU A 88 3.35 9.47 -3.84
C GLU A 88 2.33 9.40 -5.00
N ALA A 89 1.92 8.22 -5.44
CA ALA A 89 0.93 8.06 -6.49
C ALA A 89 -0.50 8.19 -5.95
N LEU A 90 -0.76 7.57 -4.79
CA LEU A 90 -2.11 7.45 -4.22
C LEU A 90 -2.54 8.71 -3.47
N CYS A 91 -1.59 9.42 -2.85
CA CYS A 91 -1.86 10.61 -2.06
C CYS A 91 -1.78 11.93 -2.86
N ASP A 92 -1.34 11.87 -4.12
CA ASP A 92 -1.24 13.04 -4.99
C ASP A 92 -2.59 13.30 -5.67
N SER A 93 -3.23 14.42 -5.32
CA SER A 93 -4.52 14.85 -5.88
C SER A 93 -4.44 15.28 -7.35
N ASP A 94 -3.25 15.61 -7.86
CA ASP A 94 -3.06 16.04 -9.25
C ASP A 94 -2.94 14.84 -10.21
N ILE A 95 -2.84 13.63 -9.67
CA ILE A 95 -2.88 12.38 -10.41
C ILE A 95 -4.34 11.95 -10.55
N VAL A 96 -4.94 12.34 -11.67
CA VAL A 96 -6.33 12.04 -12.02
C VAL A 96 -6.40 11.45 -13.42
N ASP A 97 -7.39 10.59 -13.67
CA ASP A 97 -7.76 10.21 -15.04
C ASP A 97 -8.57 11.33 -15.69
N ALA A 98 -8.95 11.14 -16.96
CA ALA A 98 -9.72 12.13 -17.70
C ALA A 98 -11.10 12.43 -17.08
N GLN A 99 -11.55 11.63 -16.10
CA GLN A 99 -12.84 11.76 -15.43
C GLN A 99 -12.72 12.16 -13.95
N GLY A 100 -11.51 12.15 -13.36
CA GLY A 100 -11.27 12.51 -11.96
C GLY A 100 -11.71 11.43 -10.95
N ASN A 101 -11.80 10.16 -11.35
CA ASN A 101 -12.62 9.18 -10.61
C ASN A 101 -11.90 8.37 -9.53
N PHE A 102 -10.57 8.37 -9.47
CA PHE A 102 -9.85 7.50 -8.53
C PHE A 102 -9.73 8.13 -7.15
N LYS A 103 -9.92 7.30 -6.11
CA LYS A 103 -9.71 7.71 -4.72
C LYS A 103 -8.32 8.33 -4.56
N THR A 104 -8.27 9.52 -3.97
CA THR A 104 -7.02 10.09 -3.46
C THR A 104 -7.02 9.79 -1.98
N TYR A 105 -6.02 9.04 -1.53
CA TYR A 105 -5.86 8.72 -0.12
C TYR A 105 -5.24 9.93 0.56
N ASP A 106 -5.66 10.24 1.79
CA ASP A 106 -4.75 10.97 2.67
C ASP A 106 -3.69 10.02 3.25
N TYR A 107 -2.74 10.59 3.98
CA TYR A 107 -1.67 9.78 4.56
C TYR A 107 -2.18 8.79 5.61
N VAL A 108 -3.16 9.17 6.44
CA VAL A 108 -3.72 8.28 7.48
C VAL A 108 -4.40 7.10 6.81
N GLU A 109 -5.25 7.36 5.82
CA GLU A 109 -5.93 6.30 5.06
C GLU A 109 -4.93 5.37 4.36
N PHE A 110 -3.82 5.91 3.85
CA PHE A 110 -2.77 5.09 3.24
C PHE A 110 -2.04 4.24 4.29
N TYR A 111 -1.70 4.80 5.44
CA TYR A 111 -1.04 4.08 6.53
C TYR A 111 -1.94 2.96 7.08
N GLU A 112 -3.21 3.27 7.34
CA GLU A 112 -4.23 2.31 7.79
C GLU A 112 -4.40 1.17 6.79
N LEU A 113 -4.45 1.48 5.49
CA LEU A 113 -4.50 0.46 4.44
C LEU A 113 -3.33 -0.53 4.52
N LEU A 114 -2.10 -0.04 4.75
CA LEU A 114 -0.94 -0.92 4.89
C LEU A 114 -1.04 -1.78 6.14
N ASN A 115 -1.48 -1.19 7.25
CA ASN A 115 -1.68 -1.88 8.51
C ASN A 115 -2.75 -2.98 8.40
N ASP A 116 -3.87 -2.69 7.73
CA ASP A 116 -4.98 -3.62 7.48
C ASP A 116 -4.60 -4.78 6.56
N PHE A 117 -3.70 -4.54 5.60
CA PHE A 117 -3.12 -5.63 4.81
C PHE A 117 -2.23 -6.54 5.67
N GLY A 118 -1.48 -5.97 6.61
CA GLY A 118 -0.53 -6.69 7.43
C GLY A 118 0.69 -7.19 6.64
N ALA A 119 1.65 -7.77 7.37
CA ALA A 119 2.97 -8.11 6.83
C ALA A 119 2.92 -9.02 5.59
N ASP A 120 2.19 -10.13 5.65
CA ASP A 120 2.17 -11.13 4.57
C ASP A 120 1.64 -10.56 3.25
N LYS A 121 0.53 -9.80 3.29
CA LYS A 121 -0.05 -9.18 2.09
C LYS A 121 0.86 -8.06 1.56
N ILE A 122 1.47 -7.25 2.44
CA ILE A 122 2.41 -6.21 2.01
C ILE A 122 3.64 -6.80 1.34
N ILE A 123 4.22 -7.87 1.88
CA ILE A 123 5.35 -8.58 1.26
C ILE A 123 4.95 -9.11 -0.13
N ALA A 124 3.76 -9.71 -0.26
CA ALA A 124 3.26 -10.20 -1.55
C ALA A 124 3.09 -9.07 -2.57
N ILE A 125 2.47 -7.94 -2.16
CA ILE A 125 2.30 -6.74 -3.00
C ILE A 125 3.65 -6.20 -3.46
N VAL A 126 4.62 -6.08 -2.53
CA VAL A 126 5.98 -5.62 -2.84
C VAL A 126 6.60 -6.55 -3.88
N ASN A 127 6.65 -7.86 -3.62
CA ASN A 127 7.25 -8.82 -4.55
C ASN A 127 6.61 -8.78 -5.94
N HIS A 128 5.30 -8.56 -6.01
CA HIS A 128 4.55 -8.48 -7.25
C HIS A 128 4.88 -7.22 -8.08
N LEU A 129 4.94 -6.05 -7.44
CA LEU A 129 5.12 -4.78 -8.13
C LEU A 129 6.60 -4.36 -8.31
N LEU A 130 7.53 -5.03 -7.61
CA LEU A 130 8.93 -4.62 -7.54
C LEU A 130 9.64 -4.65 -8.89
N ALA A 131 9.32 -5.60 -9.77
CA ALA A 131 9.97 -5.73 -11.07
C ALA A 131 9.77 -4.47 -11.95
N THR A 132 8.54 -3.98 -12.06
CA THR A 132 8.23 -2.75 -12.81
C THR A 132 8.90 -1.52 -12.19
N PHE A 133 8.89 -1.43 -10.86
CA PHE A 133 9.52 -0.33 -10.15
C PHE A 133 11.05 -0.30 -10.33
N ASN A 134 11.70 -1.46 -10.31
CA ASN A 134 13.12 -1.56 -10.59
C ASN A 134 13.43 -1.16 -12.04
N ALA A 135 12.63 -1.61 -13.02
CA ALA A 135 12.80 -1.17 -14.40
C ALA A 135 12.68 0.37 -14.53
N LEU A 136 11.72 0.99 -13.86
CA LEU A 136 11.57 2.45 -13.79
C LEU A 136 12.82 3.13 -13.23
N ARG A 137 13.33 2.67 -12.08
CA ARG A 137 14.53 3.23 -11.45
C ARG A 137 15.75 3.11 -12.35
N GLU A 138 15.96 1.94 -12.93
CA GLU A 138 17.09 1.69 -13.83
C GLU A 138 17.03 2.54 -15.10
N ALA A 139 15.84 2.74 -15.67
CA ALA A 139 15.65 3.64 -16.80
C ALA A 139 16.00 5.08 -16.44
N GLY A 140 15.50 5.59 -15.31
CA GLY A 140 15.84 6.94 -14.82
C GLY A 140 17.34 7.12 -14.57
N LEU A 141 17.99 6.12 -13.97
CA LEU A 141 19.45 6.13 -13.77
C LEU A 141 20.21 6.13 -15.10
N ALA A 142 19.80 5.33 -16.08
CA ALA A 142 20.43 5.31 -17.41
C ALA A 142 20.28 6.66 -18.14
N ILE A 143 19.09 7.26 -18.11
CA ILE A 143 18.82 8.58 -18.70
C ILE A 143 19.66 9.67 -18.03
N SER A 144 19.81 9.62 -16.70
CA SER A 144 20.59 10.60 -15.94
C SER A 144 22.06 10.67 -16.37
N LYS A 145 22.60 9.55 -16.89
CA LYS A 145 24.00 9.40 -17.32
C LYS A 145 24.27 9.86 -18.76
N ILE A 146 23.24 10.23 -19.53
CA ILE A 146 23.41 10.76 -20.89
C ILE A 146 24.15 12.10 -20.82
N SER A 147 25.26 12.22 -21.57
CA SER A 147 26.08 13.43 -21.60
C SER A 147 25.51 14.52 -22.50
N ASP A 148 24.91 14.13 -23.62
CA ASP A 148 24.22 15.05 -24.54
C ASP A 148 22.97 15.62 -23.84
N GLN A 149 22.96 16.93 -23.61
CA GLN A 149 21.91 17.57 -22.83
C GLN A 149 20.56 17.65 -23.56
N ASP A 150 20.58 17.81 -24.89
CA ASP A 150 19.35 17.90 -25.69
C ASP A 150 18.67 16.53 -25.75
N LEU A 151 19.46 15.49 -26.02
CA LEU A 151 18.99 14.11 -25.99
C LEU A 151 18.52 13.69 -24.59
N LYS A 152 19.27 14.03 -23.54
CA LYS A 152 18.89 13.75 -22.16
C LYS A 152 17.53 14.38 -21.84
N ARG A 153 17.33 15.64 -22.23
CA ARG A 153 16.07 16.35 -22.03
C ARG A 153 14.92 15.67 -22.78
N GLU A 154 15.12 15.29 -24.04
CA GLU A 154 14.10 14.58 -24.83
C GLU A 154 13.69 13.25 -24.15
N MET A 155 14.67 12.46 -23.73
CA MET A 155 14.39 11.19 -23.06
C MET A 155 13.75 11.37 -21.68
N GLN A 156 14.16 12.40 -20.93
CA GLN A 156 13.56 12.72 -19.64
C GLN A 156 12.07 13.06 -19.79
N ILE A 157 11.68 13.86 -20.79
CA ILE A 157 10.27 14.18 -21.06
C ILE A 157 9.46 12.90 -21.33
N ARG A 158 9.99 11.99 -22.16
CA ARG A 158 9.32 10.72 -22.46
C ARG A 158 9.20 9.82 -21.23
N PHE A 159 10.25 9.78 -20.41
CA PHE A 159 10.27 9.03 -19.16
C PHE A 159 9.26 9.57 -18.16
N ASP A 160 9.20 10.90 -17.97
CA ASP A 160 8.26 11.54 -17.04
C ASP A 160 6.81 11.31 -17.43
N LEU A 161 6.50 11.32 -18.74
CA LEU A 161 5.17 10.98 -19.24
C LEU A 161 4.79 9.53 -18.91
N LYS A 162 5.70 8.57 -19.12
CA LYS A 162 5.46 7.15 -18.76
C LYS A 162 5.39 6.94 -17.26
N LYS A 163 6.23 7.61 -16.48
CA LYS A 163 6.19 7.62 -15.01
C LYS A 163 4.83 8.10 -14.51
N LYS A 164 4.32 9.21 -15.05
CA LYS A 164 2.99 9.74 -14.70
C LYS A 164 1.87 8.76 -15.05
N ALA A 165 1.93 8.15 -16.23
CA ALA A 165 0.95 7.15 -16.64
C ALA A 165 0.97 5.91 -15.73
N TYR A 166 2.16 5.43 -15.33
CA TYR A 166 2.28 4.34 -14.38
C TYR A 166 1.72 4.70 -13.00
N LYS A 167 1.99 5.90 -12.47
CA LYS A 167 1.38 6.36 -11.21
C LYS A 167 -0.15 6.40 -11.28
N LEU A 168 -0.70 6.85 -12.41
CA LEU A 168 -2.14 6.85 -12.62
C LEU A 168 -2.73 5.43 -12.62
N ASP A 169 -2.04 4.49 -13.25
CA ASP A 169 -2.48 3.09 -13.29
C ASP A 169 -2.39 2.43 -11.90
N LEU A 170 -1.36 2.73 -11.11
CA LEU A 170 -1.31 2.34 -9.70
C LEU A 170 -2.52 2.90 -8.93
N LYS A 171 -2.89 4.16 -9.15
CA LYS A 171 -4.06 4.78 -8.48
C LYS A 171 -5.36 4.07 -8.83
N LYS A 172 -5.50 3.64 -10.09
CA LYS A 172 -6.62 2.80 -10.54
C LYS A 172 -6.59 1.41 -9.90
N VAL A 173 -5.43 0.78 -9.82
CA VAL A 173 -5.28 -0.55 -9.19
C VAL A 173 -5.65 -0.50 -7.71
N PHE A 174 -5.36 0.61 -7.04
CA PHE A 174 -5.65 0.83 -5.62
C PHE A 174 -7.02 1.46 -5.33
N SER A 175 -7.98 1.39 -6.28
CA SER A 175 -9.26 2.11 -6.16
C SER A 175 -10.44 1.28 -5.62
N ALA A 176 -10.26 -0.03 -5.39
CA ALA A 176 -11.34 -0.86 -4.86
C ALA A 176 -11.60 -0.56 -3.37
N SER A 177 -12.88 -0.50 -2.99
CA SER A 177 -13.30 -0.11 -1.64
C SER A 177 -13.29 -1.26 -0.62
N VAL A 178 -13.29 -2.50 -1.10
CA VAL A 178 -13.30 -3.71 -0.27
C VAL A 178 -11.88 -4.27 -0.20
N LEU A 179 -11.34 -4.46 1.00
CA LEU A 179 -9.93 -4.81 1.23
C LEU A 179 -9.47 -6.07 0.48
N ASP A 180 -10.28 -7.13 0.48
CA ASP A 180 -9.93 -8.38 -0.23
C ASP A 180 -10.03 -8.24 -1.76
N GLU A 181 -11.00 -7.46 -2.26
CA GLU A 181 -11.10 -7.15 -3.69
C GLU A 181 -9.91 -6.31 -4.13
N LEU A 182 -9.53 -5.32 -3.32
CA LEU A 182 -8.36 -4.47 -3.52
C LEU A 182 -7.07 -5.30 -3.56
N TYR A 183 -6.86 -6.19 -2.59
CA TYR A 183 -5.72 -7.10 -2.58
C TYR A 183 -5.67 -7.95 -3.86
N ASN A 184 -6.78 -8.58 -4.23
CA ASN A 184 -6.84 -9.42 -5.44
C ASN A 184 -6.59 -8.60 -6.71
N GLN A 185 -7.08 -7.36 -6.77
CA GLN A 185 -6.84 -6.44 -7.88
C GLN A 185 -5.36 -6.07 -8.00
N ILE A 186 -4.67 -5.85 -6.88
CA ILE A 186 -3.23 -5.56 -6.87
C ILE A 186 -2.41 -6.78 -7.32
N ILE A 187 -2.69 -7.97 -6.78
CA ILE A 187 -1.91 -9.19 -7.10
C ILE A 187 -2.20 -9.72 -8.50
N SER A 188 -3.36 -9.42 -9.08
CA SER A 188 -3.67 -9.78 -10.47
C SER A 188 -3.22 -8.72 -11.49
N TYR A 189 -2.72 -7.57 -11.03
CA TYR A 189 -2.28 -6.50 -11.90
C TYR A 189 -1.03 -6.89 -12.69
N ASP A 190 -1.17 -7.07 -13.99
CA ASP A 190 -0.05 -7.27 -14.91
C ASP A 190 0.38 -5.93 -15.52
N SER A 191 1.54 -5.45 -15.10
CA SER A 191 1.99 -4.10 -15.45
C SER A 191 2.63 -4.07 -16.83
N SER A 192 1.95 -3.47 -17.80
CA SER A 192 2.49 -3.27 -19.16
C SER A 192 3.69 -2.30 -19.23
N TYR A 193 4.02 -1.62 -18.13
CA TYR A 193 5.06 -0.59 -18.09
C TYR A 193 6.48 -1.16 -17.93
N ILE A 194 6.62 -2.43 -17.55
CA ILE A 194 7.93 -3.05 -17.36
C ILE A 194 8.76 -2.99 -18.65
N ASP A 195 8.16 -3.36 -19.79
CA ASP A 195 8.82 -3.33 -21.10
C ASP A 195 9.13 -1.91 -21.56
N ASP A 196 8.22 -0.95 -21.29
CA ASP A 196 8.45 0.46 -21.61
C ASP A 196 9.72 0.98 -20.91
N PHE A 197 9.86 0.73 -19.61
CA PHE A 197 11.02 1.18 -18.85
C PHE A 197 12.30 0.41 -19.23
N LEU A 198 12.22 -0.90 -19.46
CA LEU A 198 13.37 -1.68 -19.93
C LEU A 198 13.88 -1.17 -21.29
N ASN A 199 12.98 -0.88 -22.23
CA ASN A 199 13.34 -0.31 -23.53
C ASN A 199 13.97 1.08 -23.38
N MET A 200 13.43 1.94 -22.51
CA MET A 200 14.04 3.26 -22.23
C MET A 200 15.45 3.15 -21.64
N LYS A 201 15.68 2.19 -20.74
CA LYS A 201 17.01 1.89 -20.18
C LYS A 201 18.00 1.48 -21.27
N ILE A 202 17.59 0.56 -22.16
CA ILE A 202 18.42 0.07 -23.28
C ILE A 202 18.76 1.23 -24.23
N ASP A 203 17.76 2.01 -24.62
CA ASP A 203 17.92 3.17 -25.50
C ASP A 203 18.93 4.17 -24.90
N ALA A 204 18.77 4.52 -23.63
CA ALA A 204 19.66 5.47 -22.95
C ALA A 204 21.10 4.95 -22.86
N SER A 205 21.27 3.68 -22.51
CA SER A 205 22.58 3.04 -22.37
C SER A 205 23.32 2.92 -23.71
N SER A 206 22.59 2.70 -24.80
CA SER A 206 23.17 2.66 -26.16
C SER A 206 23.72 4.00 -26.62
N LYS A 207 23.14 5.10 -26.12
CA LYS A 207 23.53 6.47 -26.48
C LYS A 207 24.67 7.01 -25.61
N TYR A 208 24.85 6.48 -24.40
CA TYR A 208 26.04 6.72 -23.59
C TYR A 208 27.32 6.20 -24.25
N SER A 209 27.26 5.03 -24.89
CA SER A 209 28.46 4.32 -25.40
C SER A 209 28.98 4.83 -26.76
N ARG A 210 28.37 5.86 -27.35
CA ARG A 210 28.74 6.39 -28.69
C ARG A 210 29.47 7.74 -28.65
N ASN A 211 29.73 8.29 -27.46
CA ASN A 211 30.54 9.48 -27.23
C ASN A 211 31.93 9.08 -26.71
#